data_AF-A0A0F9WBS4-F1
#
_entry.id   AF-A0A0F9WBS4-F1
#
_cell.length_a   1.000
_cell.length_b   1.000
_cell.length_c   1.000
_cell.angle_alpha   90.00
_cell.angle_beta   90.00
_cell.angle_gamma   90.00
#
_symmetry.space_group_name_H-M   'P 1'
#
loop_
_entity.id
_entity.type
_entity.pdbx_description
1 polymer ?
#
loop_
_entity_poly.entity_id
_entity_poly.type
_entity_poly.pdbx_seq_one_letter_code
_entity_poly.pdbx_strand_id
1 'polypeptide(L)'
;MFRRLSKIGGPLIGAIGFITLPSDLGTWGTRLKDIAQIGIDNPLSVLAICLGVVLLGYGYWDSLRLKVLGSKRWRSDKEMGDELHGWLRQAHFQLQDQPTPNSDFVFVATEPMANRPVTIAKLSNEPGVRLQGRVILSDEQKTLFQAMLANEQHIVLSDVAIELARLDIGFDGRDLVNEGFSVIAGFIPSETMTQSQFLQRVGAVSRAILMVQASLNRYLLTPDIVATMQAQLPPDLTANQ
;
A
#
# COMPACT_ATOMS: atom_id res chain seq x y z
N MET A 1 -29.49 39.78 1.64
CA MET A 1 -30.17 38.67 0.92
C MET A 1 -29.56 37.28 1.18
N PHE A 2 -28.38 37.14 1.79
CA PHE A 2 -27.70 35.83 1.99
C PHE A 2 -27.99 35.08 3.31
N ARG A 3 -28.79 35.63 4.23
CA ARG A 3 -29.03 35.02 5.56
C ARG A 3 -30.16 33.98 5.62
N ARG A 4 -30.84 33.68 4.51
CA ARG A 4 -31.93 32.68 4.46
C ARG A 4 -31.55 31.31 3.87
N LEU A 5 -30.36 31.16 3.28
CA LEU A 5 -29.92 29.89 2.67
C LEU A 5 -29.36 28.87 3.70
N SER A 6 -29.02 29.28 4.92
CA SER A 6 -28.45 28.38 5.94
C SER A 6 -29.45 27.51 6.69
N LYS A 7 -30.77 27.74 6.53
CA LYS A 7 -31.80 26.94 7.20
C LYS A 7 -32.29 25.73 6.40
N ILE A 8 -31.98 25.65 5.10
CA ILE A 8 -32.46 24.59 4.21
C ILE A 8 -31.32 23.66 3.76
N GLY A 9 -30.06 24.14 3.75
CA GLY A 9 -28.90 23.32 3.36
C GLY A 9 -28.42 22.33 4.42
N GLY A 10 -28.59 22.64 5.72
CA GLY A 10 -28.15 21.78 6.83
C GLY A 10 -28.87 20.44 6.92
N PRO A 11 -30.21 20.37 6.76
CA PRO A 11 -30.95 19.10 6.82
C PRO A 11 -30.81 18.25 5.56
N LEU A 12 -30.56 18.85 4.38
CA LEU A 12 -30.45 18.12 3.11
C LEU A 12 -29.14 17.35 2.98
N ILE A 13 -28.05 17.89 3.53
CA ILE A 13 -26.78 17.15 3.67
C ILE A 13 -26.88 16.12 4.83
N GLY A 14 -27.65 16.42 5.88
CA GLY A 14 -27.95 15.46 6.96
C GLY A 14 -28.90 14.31 6.56
N ALA A 15 -29.67 14.45 5.49
CA ALA A 15 -30.52 13.37 4.97
C ALA A 15 -29.75 12.40 4.06
N ILE A 16 -28.61 12.83 3.52
CA ILE A 16 -27.73 12.02 2.65
C ILE A 16 -26.51 11.51 3.43
N GLY A 17 -26.05 12.25 4.43
CA GLY A 17 -25.03 11.82 5.38
C GLY A 17 -25.65 11.09 6.57
N PHE A 18 -25.27 9.83 6.78
CA PHE A 18 -25.45 9.03 8.00
C PHE A 18 -26.61 8.04 8.15
N ILE A 19 -27.34 7.67 7.09
CA ILE A 19 -28.19 6.47 7.17
C ILE A 19 -27.84 5.53 6.02
N THR A 20 -27.05 4.51 6.36
CA THR A 20 -26.93 3.19 5.70
C THR A 20 -27.55 3.14 4.30
N LEU A 21 -26.72 3.17 3.27
CA LEU A 21 -27.13 2.85 1.90
C LEU A 21 -27.96 1.55 1.95
N PRO A 22 -29.25 1.59 1.57
CA PRO A 22 -30.06 0.38 1.62
C PRO A 22 -29.44 -0.67 0.70
N SER A 23 -29.24 -1.87 1.22
CA SER A 23 -28.75 -3.01 0.44
C SER A 23 -29.76 -3.52 -0.58
N ASP A 24 -31.00 -3.02 -0.54
CA ASP A 24 -32.11 -3.44 -1.39
C ASP A 24 -32.49 -2.38 -2.42
N LEU A 25 -32.41 -2.75 -3.70
CA LEU A 25 -32.77 -1.94 -4.87
C LEU A 25 -34.22 -1.44 -4.84
N GLY A 26 -35.15 -2.15 -4.17
CA GLY A 26 -36.55 -1.73 -4.08
C GLY A 26 -36.75 -0.42 -3.31
N THR A 27 -35.95 -0.21 -2.26
CA THR A 27 -36.03 1.01 -1.42
C THR A 27 -35.45 2.25 -2.10
N TRP A 28 -34.54 2.07 -3.07
CA TRP A 28 -34.02 3.16 -3.89
C TRP A 28 -35.10 3.81 -4.75
N GLY A 29 -36.04 3.03 -5.28
CA GLY A 29 -37.14 3.56 -6.10
C GLY A 29 -38.04 4.53 -5.34
N THR A 30 -38.34 4.25 -4.07
CA THR A 30 -39.10 5.15 -3.19
C THR A 30 -38.31 6.39 -2.81
N ARG A 31 -37.04 6.26 -2.43
CA ARG A 31 -36.19 7.40 -2.04
C ARG A 31 -35.94 8.36 -3.22
N LEU A 32 -35.79 7.82 -4.44
CA LEU A 32 -35.64 8.63 -5.65
C LEU A 32 -36.93 9.37 -6.04
N LYS A 33 -38.10 8.79 -5.77
CA LYS A 33 -39.39 9.49 -5.94
C LYS A 33 -39.52 10.68 -4.98
N ASP A 34 -39.15 10.50 -3.71
CA ASP A 34 -39.17 11.59 -2.72
C ASP A 34 -38.20 12.72 -3.11
N ILE A 35 -37.01 12.37 -3.61
CA ILE A 35 -36.02 13.32 -4.14
C ILE A 35 -36.56 14.07 -5.37
N ALA A 36 -37.24 13.36 -6.29
CA ALA A 36 -37.84 13.97 -7.49
C ALA A 36 -38.97 14.94 -7.13
N GLN A 37 -39.72 14.65 -6.06
CA GLN A 37 -40.82 15.49 -5.60
C GLN A 37 -40.32 16.77 -4.90
N ILE A 38 -39.22 16.69 -4.14
CA ILE A 38 -38.50 17.85 -3.59
C ILE A 38 -37.90 18.72 -4.70
N GLY A 39 -37.58 18.11 -5.85
CA GLY A 39 -36.98 18.79 -6.99
C GLY A 39 -37.87 19.76 -7.76
N ILE A 40 -39.19 19.69 -7.56
CA ILE A 40 -40.15 20.60 -8.19
C ILE A 40 -40.04 22.01 -7.59
N ASP A 41 -39.69 22.12 -6.31
CA ASP A 41 -39.69 23.40 -5.59
C ASP A 41 -38.31 24.10 -5.56
N ASN A 42 -37.21 23.38 -5.83
CA ASN A 42 -35.88 23.96 -5.77
C ASN A 42 -34.86 23.27 -6.71
N PRO A 43 -34.67 23.77 -7.95
CA PRO A 43 -33.85 23.11 -8.97
C PRO A 43 -32.36 23.03 -8.58
N LEU A 44 -31.87 23.95 -7.74
CA LEU A 44 -30.51 23.92 -7.20
C LEU A 44 -30.27 22.73 -6.27
N SER A 45 -31.28 22.31 -5.51
CA SER A 45 -31.19 21.15 -4.62
C SER A 45 -31.12 19.85 -5.44
N VAL A 46 -31.84 19.76 -6.56
CA VAL A 46 -31.74 18.63 -7.49
C VAL A 46 -30.33 18.51 -8.06
N LEU A 47 -29.75 19.62 -8.51
CA LEU A 47 -28.39 19.63 -9.03
C LEU A 47 -27.37 19.16 -7.97
N ALA A 48 -27.48 19.64 -6.73
CA ALA A 48 -26.61 19.21 -5.65
C ALA A 48 -26.76 17.71 -5.31
N ILE A 49 -27.99 17.19 -5.34
CA ILE A 49 -28.25 15.76 -5.11
C ILE A 49 -27.71 14.92 -6.27
N CYS A 50 -27.96 15.31 -7.52
CA CYS A 50 -27.39 14.64 -8.70
C CYS A 50 -25.87 14.65 -8.66
N LEU A 51 -25.25 15.78 -8.29
CA LEU A 51 -23.80 15.88 -8.13
C LEU A 51 -23.29 14.96 -7.02
N GLY A 52 -23.99 14.91 -5.87
CA GLY A 52 -23.68 14.02 -4.77
C GLY A 52 -23.78 12.53 -5.15
N VAL A 53 -24.82 12.16 -5.89
CA VAL A 53 -25.01 10.78 -6.40
C VAL A 53 -23.95 10.45 -7.45
N VAL A 54 -23.57 11.39 -8.33
CA VAL A 54 -22.50 11.20 -9.31
C VAL A 54 -21.15 11.04 -8.60
N LEU A 55 -20.85 11.85 -7.59
CA LEU A 55 -19.60 11.76 -6.82
C LEU A 55 -19.52 10.47 -5.99
N LEU A 56 -20.61 10.09 -5.32
CA LEU A 56 -20.70 8.81 -4.62
C LEU A 56 -20.61 7.64 -5.59
N GLY A 57 -21.29 7.74 -6.73
CA GLY A 57 -21.22 6.78 -7.82
C GLY A 57 -19.81 6.61 -8.35
N TYR A 58 -19.06 7.70 -8.51
CA TYR A 58 -17.66 7.68 -8.94
C TYR A 58 -16.75 7.00 -7.90
N GLY A 59 -16.92 7.32 -6.61
CA GLY A 59 -16.16 6.69 -5.53
C GLY A 59 -16.49 5.21 -5.28
N TYR A 60 -17.75 4.81 -5.51
CA TYR A 60 -18.22 3.43 -5.37
C TYR A 60 -18.22 2.63 -6.68
N TRP A 61 -17.82 3.24 -7.80
CA TRP A 61 -17.89 2.63 -9.13
C TRP A 61 -17.13 1.32 -9.18
N ASP A 62 -15.93 1.27 -8.61
CA ASP A 62 -15.11 0.05 -8.55
C ASP A 62 -15.77 -1.06 -7.72
N SER A 63 -16.40 -0.71 -6.60
CA SER A 63 -17.11 -1.68 -5.75
C SER A 63 -18.38 -2.21 -6.40
N LEU A 64 -19.13 -1.34 -7.08
CA LEU A 64 -20.30 -1.72 -7.88
C LEU A 64 -19.90 -2.55 -9.10
N ARG A 65 -18.79 -2.20 -9.77
CA ARG A 65 -18.24 -2.97 -10.90
C ARG A 65 -17.93 -4.40 -10.47
N LEU A 66 -17.28 -4.61 -9.33
CA LEU A 66 -16.99 -5.96 -8.81
C LEU A 66 -18.25 -6.75 -8.43
N LYS A 67 -19.27 -6.08 -7.86
CA LYS A 67 -20.55 -6.72 -7.48
C LYS A 67 -21.44 -7.06 -8.68
N VAL A 68 -21.44 -6.21 -9.71
CA VAL A 68 -22.36 -6.32 -10.86
C VAL A 68 -21.73 -7.09 -12.03
N LEU A 69 -20.44 -6.89 -12.30
CA LEU A 69 -19.74 -7.54 -13.41
C LEU A 69 -18.95 -8.79 -13.00
N GLY A 70 -18.98 -9.13 -11.71
CA GLY A 70 -18.13 -10.17 -11.15
C GLY A 70 -16.67 -9.75 -11.06
N SER A 71 -15.89 -10.51 -10.29
CA SER A 71 -14.44 -10.45 -10.29
C SER A 71 -13.88 -10.40 -11.71
N LYS A 72 -12.86 -9.59 -11.96
CA LYS A 72 -12.17 -9.58 -13.27
C LYS A 72 -11.51 -10.95 -13.44
N ARG A 73 -12.14 -11.84 -14.21
CA ARG A 73 -11.53 -13.12 -14.60
C ARG A 73 -10.47 -12.85 -15.66
N TRP A 74 -9.22 -12.97 -15.26
CA TRP A 74 -8.06 -12.95 -16.14
C TRP A 74 -8.17 -14.12 -17.12
N ARG A 75 -7.96 -13.89 -18.42
CA ARG A 75 -7.96 -14.98 -19.42
C ARG A 75 -6.63 -15.71 -19.43
N SER A 76 -5.56 -15.06 -18.98
CA SER A 76 -4.23 -15.64 -18.81
C SER A 76 -3.40 -14.85 -17.79
N ASP A 77 -2.37 -15.47 -17.22
CA ASP A 77 -1.41 -14.77 -16.34
C ASP A 77 -0.63 -13.68 -17.09
N LYS A 78 -0.44 -13.84 -18.40
CA LYS A 78 0.17 -12.81 -19.26
C LYS A 78 -0.70 -11.56 -19.34
N GLU A 79 -2.00 -11.72 -19.57
CA GLU A 79 -2.95 -10.59 -19.58
C GLU A 79 -2.98 -9.88 -18.22
N MET A 80 -2.91 -10.64 -17.13
CA MET A 80 -2.77 -10.07 -15.79
C MET A 80 -1.48 -9.25 -15.68
N GLY A 81 -0.33 -9.80 -16.04
CA GLY A 81 0.95 -9.10 -16.01
C GLY A 81 0.95 -7.79 -16.82
N ASP A 82 0.40 -7.83 -18.04
CA ASP A 82 0.28 -6.66 -18.93
C ASP A 82 -0.61 -5.56 -18.32
N GLU A 83 -1.71 -5.95 -17.69
CA GLU A 83 -2.60 -5.01 -17.00
C GLU A 83 -1.93 -4.39 -15.77
N LEU A 84 -1.24 -5.19 -14.95
CA LEU A 84 -0.50 -4.69 -13.78
C LEU A 84 0.60 -3.70 -14.21
N HIS A 85 1.30 -4.00 -15.30
CA HIS A 85 2.23 -3.07 -15.95
C HIS A 85 1.54 -1.76 -16.33
N GLY A 86 0.36 -1.86 -16.95
CA GLY A 86 -0.46 -0.69 -17.30
C GLY A 86 -0.80 0.18 -16.09
N TRP A 87 -1.28 -0.43 -15.00
CA TRP A 87 -1.63 0.28 -13.77
C TRP A 87 -0.44 0.99 -13.13
N LEU A 88 0.73 0.35 -13.12
CA LEU A 88 1.95 0.91 -12.54
C LEU A 88 2.53 2.04 -13.39
N ARG A 89 2.50 1.90 -14.73
CA ARG A 89 2.91 2.98 -15.64
C ARG A 89 2.00 4.20 -15.51
N GLN A 90 0.69 4.00 -15.38
CA GLN A 90 -0.26 5.08 -15.10
C GLN A 90 0.05 5.79 -13.78
N ALA A 91 0.51 5.04 -12.78
CA ALA A 91 0.97 5.57 -11.50
C ALA A 91 2.45 6.05 -11.51
N HIS A 92 3.06 6.18 -12.69
CA HIS A 92 4.43 6.67 -12.89
C HIS A 92 5.56 5.84 -12.26
N PHE A 93 5.35 4.55 -12.04
CA PHE A 93 6.42 3.63 -11.65
C PHE A 93 7.33 3.30 -12.83
N GLN A 94 8.63 3.20 -12.57
CA GLN A 94 9.59 2.59 -13.49
C GLN A 94 9.53 1.08 -13.32
N LEU A 95 9.48 0.36 -14.44
CA LEU A 95 9.34 -1.10 -14.46
C LEU A 95 10.57 -1.74 -15.06
N GLN A 96 11.05 -2.81 -14.42
CA GLN A 96 12.12 -3.65 -14.91
C GLN A 96 11.68 -5.12 -14.85
N ASP A 97 11.64 -5.78 -15.99
CA ASP A 97 11.32 -7.21 -16.06
C ASP A 97 12.48 -8.05 -15.53
N GLN A 98 12.18 -9.09 -14.76
CA GLN A 98 13.17 -10.02 -14.22
C GLN A 98 12.71 -11.47 -14.48
N PRO A 99 13.17 -12.11 -15.57
CA PRO A 99 12.78 -13.48 -15.83
C PRO A 99 13.32 -14.40 -14.73
N THR A 100 12.42 -15.14 -14.07
CA THR A 100 12.77 -16.06 -12.98
C THR A 100 12.28 -17.47 -13.32
N PRO A 101 13.06 -18.53 -13.06
CA PRO A 101 12.56 -19.89 -13.18
C PRO A 101 11.42 -20.13 -12.19
N ASN A 102 10.34 -20.79 -12.64
CA ASN A 102 9.12 -21.11 -11.87
C ASN A 102 8.17 -19.94 -11.57
N SER A 103 8.25 -18.86 -12.34
CA SER A 103 7.28 -17.76 -12.30
C SER A 103 6.60 -17.56 -13.65
N ASP A 104 5.32 -17.22 -13.62
CA ASP A 104 4.58 -16.80 -14.82
C ASP A 104 5.03 -15.40 -15.26
N PHE A 105 5.25 -14.52 -14.29
CA PHE A 105 5.95 -13.24 -14.47
C PHE A 105 6.59 -12.76 -13.18
N VAL A 106 7.69 -12.03 -13.31
CA VAL A 106 8.30 -11.23 -12.23
C VAL A 106 8.81 -9.93 -12.82
N PHE A 107 8.48 -8.83 -12.18
CA PHE A 107 9.01 -7.52 -12.51
C PHE A 107 9.17 -6.68 -11.25
N VAL A 108 10.07 -5.71 -11.31
CA VAL A 108 10.36 -4.76 -10.24
C VAL A 108 9.75 -3.42 -10.61
N ALA A 109 8.93 -2.89 -9.71
CA ALA A 109 8.38 -1.56 -9.80
C ALA A 109 9.12 -0.63 -8.84
N THR A 110 9.71 0.44 -9.37
CA THR A 110 10.43 1.45 -8.60
C THR A 110 9.76 2.80 -8.78
N GLU A 111 9.39 3.42 -7.67
CA GLU A 111 8.89 4.79 -7.69
C GLU A 111 10.06 5.77 -7.89
N PRO A 112 10.05 6.63 -8.93
CA PRO A 112 11.19 7.48 -9.30
C PRO A 112 11.68 8.40 -8.17
N MET A 113 10.76 8.90 -7.35
CA MET A 113 11.05 9.83 -6.25
C MET A 113 11.55 9.12 -4.99
N ALA A 114 11.11 7.89 -4.76
CA ALA A 114 11.42 7.15 -3.53
C ALA A 114 12.61 6.20 -3.70
N ASN A 115 12.93 5.78 -4.93
CA ASN A 115 13.94 4.78 -5.27
C ASN A 115 13.86 3.50 -4.43
N ARG A 116 12.63 3.05 -4.15
CA ARG A 116 12.33 1.86 -3.35
C ARG A 116 11.73 0.78 -4.25
N PRO A 117 12.53 -0.23 -4.65
CA PRO A 117 12.06 -1.27 -5.55
C PRO A 117 11.08 -2.21 -4.83
N VAL A 118 9.96 -2.49 -5.49
CA VAL A 118 8.98 -3.49 -5.09
C VAL A 118 8.92 -4.57 -6.17
N THR A 119 9.31 -5.78 -5.82
CA THR A 119 9.20 -6.96 -6.67
C THR A 119 7.76 -7.46 -6.65
N ILE A 120 7.23 -7.71 -7.84
CA ILE A 120 5.88 -8.18 -8.08
C ILE A 120 6.01 -9.49 -8.83
N ALA A 121 5.53 -10.57 -8.23
CA ALA A 121 5.74 -11.93 -8.73
C ALA A 121 4.44 -12.71 -8.77
N LYS A 122 4.19 -13.40 -9.89
CA LYS A 122 3.18 -14.45 -9.99
C LYS A 122 3.89 -15.78 -10.16
N LEU A 123 3.86 -16.60 -9.11
CA LEU A 123 4.43 -17.95 -9.15
C LEU A 123 3.42 -18.90 -9.81
N SER A 124 3.91 -19.87 -10.57
CA SER A 124 3.06 -20.76 -11.39
C SER A 124 2.11 -21.63 -10.56
N ASN A 125 2.41 -21.83 -9.28
CA ASN A 125 1.59 -22.61 -8.34
C ASN A 125 0.77 -21.75 -7.36
N GLU A 126 0.78 -20.43 -7.50
CA GLU A 126 0.07 -19.52 -6.59
C GLU A 126 -1.19 -18.92 -7.24
N PRO A 127 -2.33 -18.82 -6.52
CA PRO A 127 -3.58 -18.31 -7.09
C PRO A 127 -3.64 -16.77 -7.20
N GLY A 128 -2.49 -16.08 -7.17
CA GLY A 128 -2.44 -14.63 -7.04
C GLY A 128 -1.02 -14.10 -7.07
N VAL A 129 -0.88 -12.81 -6.82
CA VAL A 129 0.38 -12.08 -6.98
C VAL A 129 0.98 -11.79 -5.62
N ARG A 130 2.28 -12.03 -5.50
CA ARG A 130 3.09 -11.74 -4.32
C ARG A 130 3.79 -10.39 -4.51
N LEU A 131 3.77 -9.59 -3.46
CA LEU A 131 4.49 -8.32 -3.38
C LEU A 131 5.61 -8.43 -2.34
N GLN A 132 6.81 -8.08 -2.76
CA GLN A 132 8.01 -8.16 -1.92
C GLN A 132 8.86 -6.91 -2.09
N GLY A 133 9.27 -6.32 -0.99
CA GLY A 133 10.28 -5.28 -0.91
C GLY A 133 11.58 -5.87 -0.38
N ARG A 134 12.71 -5.38 -0.88
CA ARG A 134 14.02 -5.69 -0.31
C ARG A 134 14.62 -4.43 0.29
N VAL A 135 15.04 -4.52 1.54
CA VAL A 135 15.81 -3.49 2.23
C VAL A 135 17.27 -3.89 2.14
N ILE A 136 18.01 -3.22 1.26
CA ILE A 136 19.45 -3.43 1.12
C ILE A 136 20.14 -2.53 2.15
N LEU A 137 20.96 -3.15 3.01
CA LEU A 137 21.81 -2.43 3.96
C LEU A 137 23.07 -1.94 3.25
N SER A 138 23.57 -0.76 3.61
CA SER A 138 24.93 -0.34 3.22
C SER A 138 25.97 -1.24 3.89
N ASP A 139 27.19 -1.30 3.35
CA ASP A 139 28.25 -2.13 3.94
C ASP A 139 28.60 -1.68 5.36
N GLU A 140 28.57 -0.38 5.62
CA GLU A 140 28.72 0.18 6.97
C GLU A 140 27.59 -0.31 7.92
N GLN A 141 26.33 -0.24 7.49
CA GLN A 141 25.20 -0.72 8.30
C GLN A 141 25.28 -2.23 8.53
N LYS A 142 25.73 -3.01 7.54
CA LYS A 142 25.95 -4.45 7.69
C LYS A 142 27.00 -4.72 8.76
N THR A 143 28.14 -4.03 8.70
CA THR A 143 29.21 -4.17 9.70
C THR A 143 28.72 -3.79 11.09
N LEU A 144 28.03 -2.65 11.23
CA LEU A 144 27.47 -2.22 12.50
C LEU A 144 26.47 -3.25 13.05
N PHE A 145 25.55 -3.71 12.22
CA PHE A 145 24.56 -4.71 12.63
C PHE A 145 25.21 -6.05 13.01
N GLN A 146 26.19 -6.51 12.25
CA GLN A 146 26.94 -7.75 12.53
C GLN A 146 27.79 -7.66 13.79
N ALA A 147 28.27 -6.47 14.14
CA ALA A 147 29.05 -6.24 15.36
C ALA A 147 28.17 -6.12 16.63
N MET A 148 26.85 -5.95 16.49
CA MET A 148 25.91 -6.02 17.63
C MET A 148 25.86 -7.44 18.22
N LEU A 149 25.56 -7.55 19.51
CA LEU A 149 25.35 -8.85 20.15
C LEU A 149 24.11 -9.54 19.55
N ALA A 150 24.11 -10.88 19.50
CA ALA A 150 23.00 -11.65 18.94
C ALA A 150 21.64 -11.31 19.60
N ASN A 151 21.64 -10.98 20.89
CA ASN A 151 20.43 -10.56 21.60
C ASN A 151 19.94 -9.17 21.14
N GLU A 152 20.85 -8.23 20.88
CA GLU A 152 20.50 -6.90 20.38
C GLU A 152 19.99 -6.96 18.94
N GLN A 153 20.65 -7.77 18.09
CA GLN A 153 20.16 -8.06 16.74
C GLN A 153 18.74 -8.63 16.79
N HIS A 154 18.48 -9.59 17.66
CA HIS A 154 17.14 -10.16 17.83
C HIS A 154 16.11 -9.11 18.26
N ILE A 155 16.45 -8.22 19.19
CA ILE A 155 15.56 -7.13 19.62
C ILE A 155 15.23 -6.22 18.44
N VAL A 156 16.23 -5.76 17.69
CA VAL A 156 16.02 -4.89 16.51
C VAL A 156 15.11 -5.56 15.48
N LEU A 157 15.38 -6.83 15.15
CA LEU A 157 14.56 -7.58 14.18
C LEU A 157 13.14 -7.83 14.68
N SER A 158 12.98 -8.10 15.97
CA SER A 158 11.67 -8.28 16.60
C SER A 158 10.86 -6.99 16.55
N ASP A 159 11.48 -5.85 16.89
CA ASP A 159 10.82 -4.54 16.85
C ASP A 159 10.37 -4.20 15.43
N VAL A 160 11.25 -4.39 14.46
CA VAL A 160 10.92 -4.22 13.03
C VAL A 160 9.78 -5.14 12.60
N ALA A 161 9.80 -6.42 13.00
CA ALA A 161 8.76 -7.37 12.68
C ALA A 161 7.40 -6.95 13.29
N ILE A 162 7.40 -6.45 14.53
CA ILE A 162 6.19 -5.95 15.20
C ILE A 162 5.64 -4.71 14.47
N GLU A 163 6.51 -3.77 14.09
CA GLU A 163 6.09 -2.58 13.33
C GLU A 163 5.47 -2.97 11.97
N LEU A 164 6.08 -3.90 11.26
CA LEU A 164 5.57 -4.39 9.97
C LEU A 164 4.27 -5.17 10.12
N ALA A 165 4.12 -5.99 11.17
CA ALA A 165 2.88 -6.71 11.44
C ALA A 165 1.70 -5.77 11.65
N ARG A 166 1.90 -4.57 12.24
CA ARG A 166 0.86 -3.54 12.37
C ARG A 166 0.37 -2.99 11.03
N LEU A 167 1.19 -3.11 9.99
CA LEU A 167 0.85 -2.71 8.62
C LEU A 167 0.28 -3.86 7.78
N ASP A 168 0.04 -5.03 8.40
CA ASP A 168 -0.35 -6.27 7.70
C ASP A 168 0.71 -6.70 6.67
N ILE A 169 1.99 -6.58 7.07
CA ILE A 169 3.16 -6.88 6.25
C ILE A 169 4.02 -7.91 6.99
N GLY A 170 4.31 -9.02 6.33
CA GLY A 170 5.24 -10.04 6.81
C GLY A 170 6.69 -9.56 6.71
N PHE A 171 7.52 -10.03 7.63
CA PHE A 171 8.95 -9.76 7.65
C PHE A 171 9.71 -11.07 7.60
N ASP A 172 10.61 -11.21 6.63
CA ASP A 172 11.53 -12.34 6.55
C ASP A 172 12.95 -11.81 6.77
N GLY A 173 13.36 -11.82 8.04
CA GLY A 173 14.67 -11.35 8.49
C GLY A 173 15.82 -12.32 8.17
N ARG A 174 15.58 -13.40 7.41
CA ARG A 174 16.53 -14.50 7.20
C ARG A 174 17.57 -14.27 6.10
N ASP A 175 17.48 -13.17 5.35
CA ASP A 175 18.38 -12.88 4.20
C ASP A 175 19.61 -12.00 4.57
N LEU A 176 19.92 -11.90 5.87
CA LEU A 176 21.06 -11.13 6.42
C LEU A 176 22.42 -11.56 5.87
N VAL A 177 22.57 -12.83 5.52
CA VAL A 177 23.84 -13.41 5.05
C VAL A 177 24.17 -12.97 3.62
N ASN A 178 23.15 -12.63 2.81
CA ASN A 178 23.29 -12.54 1.36
C ASN A 178 22.83 -11.22 0.73
N GLU A 179 22.46 -10.15 1.47
CA GLU A 179 22.46 -8.72 1.01
C GLU A 179 21.44 -7.80 1.73
N GLY A 180 20.55 -8.29 2.60
CA GLY A 180 19.59 -7.40 3.28
C GLY A 180 18.40 -8.06 3.98
N PHE A 181 17.35 -7.28 4.22
CA PHE A 181 16.09 -7.77 4.79
C PHE A 181 14.99 -7.86 3.73
N SER A 182 14.17 -8.91 3.83
CA SER A 182 13.01 -9.08 2.96
C SER A 182 11.74 -8.64 3.69
N VAL A 183 10.98 -7.75 3.06
CA VAL A 183 9.69 -7.25 3.52
C VAL A 183 8.63 -7.83 2.59
N ILE A 184 7.72 -8.65 3.10
CA ILE A 184 6.73 -9.36 2.28
C ILE A 184 5.35 -8.79 2.61
N ALA A 185 4.83 -7.89 1.79
CA ALA A 185 3.56 -7.21 2.07
C ALA A 185 2.31 -8.03 1.75
N GLY A 186 2.50 -9.30 1.42
CA GLY A 186 1.44 -10.28 1.33
C GLY A 186 1.06 -10.67 -0.09
N PHE A 187 0.06 -11.54 -0.13
CA PHE A 187 -0.49 -12.19 -1.30
C PHE A 187 -1.81 -11.51 -1.69
N ILE A 188 -1.95 -11.16 -2.96
CA ILE A 188 -3.17 -10.59 -3.51
C ILE A 188 -3.81 -11.64 -4.42
N PRO A 189 -4.96 -12.24 -4.03
CA PRO A 189 -5.66 -13.20 -4.87
C PRO A 189 -6.03 -12.56 -6.22
N SER A 190 -5.75 -13.26 -7.32
CA SER A 190 -6.00 -12.72 -8.67
C SER A 190 -7.49 -12.42 -8.89
N GLU A 191 -8.37 -13.24 -8.36
CA GLU A 191 -9.83 -13.12 -8.52
C GLU A 191 -10.40 -11.85 -7.92
N THR A 192 -9.89 -11.40 -6.76
CA THR A 192 -10.41 -10.22 -6.06
C THR A 192 -9.63 -8.95 -6.36
N MET A 193 -8.62 -9.03 -7.21
CA MET A 193 -7.67 -7.93 -7.40
C MET A 193 -8.30 -6.75 -8.15
N THR A 194 -8.18 -5.57 -7.55
CA THR A 194 -8.54 -4.29 -8.17
C THR A 194 -7.30 -3.42 -8.33
N GLN A 195 -7.36 -2.46 -9.25
CA GLN A 195 -6.29 -1.50 -9.45
C GLN A 195 -5.97 -0.72 -8.16
N SER A 196 -7.00 -0.21 -7.48
CA SER A 196 -6.84 0.57 -6.25
C SER A 196 -6.23 -0.26 -5.13
N GLN A 197 -6.71 -1.47 -4.89
CA GLN A 197 -6.14 -2.39 -3.89
C GLN A 197 -4.70 -2.75 -4.21
N PHE A 198 -4.40 -3.07 -5.49
CA PHE A 198 -3.07 -3.43 -5.94
C PHE A 198 -2.08 -2.28 -5.71
N LEU A 199 -2.39 -1.07 -6.19
CA LEU A 199 -1.54 0.10 -6.02
C LEU A 199 -1.40 0.50 -4.54
N GLN A 200 -2.46 0.38 -3.75
CA GLN A 200 -2.40 0.63 -2.31
C GLN A 200 -1.43 -0.34 -1.62
N ARG A 201 -1.47 -1.63 -1.99
CA ARG A 201 -0.56 -2.65 -1.43
C ARG A 201 0.88 -2.44 -1.88
N VAL A 202 1.13 -2.09 -3.15
CA VAL A 202 2.46 -1.69 -3.64
C VAL A 202 3.00 -0.50 -2.84
N GLY A 203 2.19 0.54 -2.64
CA GLY A 203 2.55 1.70 -1.82
C GLY A 203 2.79 1.34 -0.35
N ALA A 204 2.06 0.36 0.19
CA ALA A 204 2.29 -0.14 1.54
C ALA A 204 3.66 -0.82 1.67
N VAL A 205 4.08 -1.62 0.67
CA VAL A 205 5.44 -2.21 0.63
C VAL A 205 6.50 -1.10 0.61
N SER A 206 6.35 -0.09 -0.25
CA SER A 206 7.31 1.02 -0.36
C SER A 206 7.45 1.80 0.95
N ARG A 207 6.35 2.04 1.67
CA ARG A 207 6.36 2.65 3.00
C ARG A 207 7.01 1.75 4.05
N ALA A 208 6.77 0.45 3.98
CA ALA A 208 7.37 -0.53 4.87
C ALA A 208 8.89 -0.59 4.72
N ILE A 209 9.42 -0.58 3.48
CA ILE A 209 10.86 -0.49 3.22
C ILE A 209 11.46 0.73 3.93
N LEU A 210 10.82 1.90 3.81
CA LEU A 210 11.29 3.12 4.49
C LEU A 210 11.23 2.99 6.00
N MET A 211 10.17 2.43 6.55
CA MET A 211 10.03 2.26 7.98
C MET A 211 11.14 1.36 8.52
N VAL A 212 11.42 0.24 7.85
CA VAL A 212 12.54 -0.65 8.20
C VAL A 212 13.87 0.09 8.14
N GLN A 213 14.14 0.83 7.06
CA GLN A 213 15.36 1.64 6.94
C GLN A 213 15.47 2.69 8.05
N ALA A 214 14.38 3.37 8.39
CA ALA A 214 14.35 4.38 9.43
C ALA A 214 14.55 3.77 10.83
N SER A 215 13.92 2.63 11.10
CA SER A 215 14.08 1.90 12.36
C SER A 215 15.50 1.38 12.51
N LEU A 216 16.07 0.75 11.47
CA LEU A 216 17.48 0.32 11.47
C LEU A 216 18.45 1.48 11.66
N ASN A 217 18.24 2.60 10.97
CA ASN A 217 19.05 3.81 11.16
C ASN A 217 18.96 4.33 12.60
N ARG A 218 17.78 4.28 13.21
CA ARG A 218 17.61 4.69 14.61
C ARG A 218 18.50 3.84 15.52
N TYR A 219 18.50 2.52 15.38
CA TYR A 219 19.33 1.66 16.23
C TYR A 219 20.82 1.81 15.90
N LEU A 220 21.20 1.72 14.62
CA LEU A 220 22.60 1.68 14.19
C LEU A 220 23.34 3.02 14.36
N LEU A 221 22.61 4.15 14.32
CA LEU A 221 23.20 5.49 14.47
C LEU A 221 22.99 6.07 15.88
N THR A 222 22.55 5.27 16.86
CA THR A 222 22.45 5.75 18.24
C THR A 222 23.87 5.98 18.80
N PRO A 223 24.17 7.18 19.33
CA PRO A 223 25.53 7.55 19.76
C PRO A 223 26.10 6.62 20.85
N ASP A 224 25.26 5.96 21.65
CA ASP A 224 25.72 5.02 22.68
C ASP A 224 26.36 3.77 22.08
N ILE A 225 25.84 3.23 20.97
CA ILE A 225 26.42 2.08 20.26
C ILE A 225 27.71 2.49 19.54
N VAL A 226 27.72 3.69 18.95
CA VAL A 226 28.93 4.24 18.31
C VAL A 226 30.03 4.45 19.36
N ALA A 227 29.69 4.91 20.56
CA ALA A 227 30.63 5.11 21.67
C ALA A 227 31.16 3.79 22.25
N THR A 228 30.31 2.76 22.44
CA THR A 228 30.80 1.42 22.87
C THR A 228 31.67 0.77 21.80
N MET A 229 31.38 0.97 20.52
CA MET A 229 32.23 0.46 19.42
C MET A 229 33.56 1.20 19.32
N GLN A 230 33.57 2.53 19.43
CA GLN A 230 34.81 3.31 19.49
C GLN A 230 35.69 2.95 20.70
N ALA A 231 35.08 2.55 21.82
CA ALA A 231 35.80 2.08 22.99
C ALA A 231 36.32 0.64 22.87
N GLN A 232 35.79 -0.16 21.96
CA GLN A 232 36.18 -1.56 21.72
C GLN A 232 37.14 -1.74 20.53
N LEU A 233 37.40 -0.69 19.75
CA LEU A 233 38.44 -0.68 18.73
C LEU A 233 39.83 -0.75 19.40
N PRO A 234 40.70 -1.71 19.03
CA PRO A 234 42.04 -1.80 19.59
C PRO A 234 42.85 -0.53 19.27
N PRO A 235 43.67 -0.03 20.21
CA PRO A 235 44.39 1.25 20.09
C PRO A 235 45.43 1.32 18.95
N ASP A 236 45.70 0.21 18.25
CA ASP A 236 46.72 0.13 17.21
C ASP A 236 46.33 0.75 15.85
N LEU A 237 45.09 1.22 15.67
CA LEU A 237 44.66 1.86 14.41
C LEU A 237 44.54 3.39 14.47
N THR A 238 44.73 4.02 15.64
CA THR A 238 44.71 5.49 15.79
C THR A 238 46.09 6.13 15.70
N ALA A 239 47.17 5.36 15.50
CA ALA A 239 48.55 5.83 15.54
C ALA A 239 49.17 6.22 14.18
N ASN A 240 48.40 6.21 13.09
CA ASN A 240 48.86 6.64 11.75
C ASN A 240 48.01 7.80 11.19
N GLN A 241 47.79 8.84 12.00
CA GLN A 241 47.46 10.18 11.51
C GLN A 241 48.53 11.18 11.97
#